data_AF-A0A0V0RAC3-F1
#
_entry.id   AF-A0A0V0RAC3-F1
#
_cell.length_a   1.000
_cell.length_b   1.000
_cell.length_c   1.000
_cell.angle_alpha   90.00
_cell.angle_beta   90.00
_cell.angle_gamma   90.00
#
_symmetry.space_group_name_H-M   'P 1'
#
loop_
_entity.id
_entity.type
_entity.pdbx_description
1 polymer ?
#
loop_
_entity_poly.entity_id
_entity_poly.type
_entity_poly.pdbx_seq_one_letter_code
_entity_poly.pdbx_strand_id
1 'polypeptide(L)' 'MGDLPAIRVNPARPFSNVGIDFVGPLLVRSESSKSVIKKAYICLFTCMVVRAIHLELVPDQTI' A
#
# COMPACT_ATOMS: atom_id res chain seq x y z
N MET A 1 -7.50 -25.54 -14.78
CA MET A 1 -6.87 -24.62 -13.82
C MET A 1 -5.67 -24.02 -14.52
N GLY A 2 -5.58 -22.68 -14.60
CA GLY A 2 -4.44 -22.01 -15.24
C GLY A 2 -3.27 -21.86 -14.26
N ASP A 3 -2.05 -21.90 -14.77
CA ASP A 3 -0.85 -21.71 -13.96
C ASP A 3 -0.80 -20.28 -13.39
N LEU A 4 -0.34 -20.17 -12.14
CA LEU A 4 -0.11 -18.88 -11.52
C LEU A 4 1.13 -18.21 -12.15
N PRO A 5 1.15 -16.86 -12.26
CA PRO A 5 2.32 -16.16 -12.76
C PRO A 5 3.58 -16.48 -11.94
N ALA A 6 4.73 -16.64 -12.60
CA ALA A 6 6.02 -16.98 -11.98
C ALA A 6 6.38 -16.08 -10.78
N ILE A 7 5.98 -14.80 -10.84
CA ILE A 7 6.19 -13.79 -9.78
C ILE A 7 5.56 -14.17 -8.43
N ARG A 8 4.56 -15.07 -8.43
CA ARG A 8 3.82 -15.55 -7.25
C ARG A 8 4.34 -16.88 -6.71
N VAL A 9 5.10 -17.64 -7.50
CA VAL A 9 5.48 -19.02 -7.19
C VAL A 9 6.99 -19.22 -7.07
N ASN A 10 7.79 -18.36 -7.71
CA ASN A 10 9.24 -18.43 -7.61
C ASN A 10 9.72 -17.76 -6.32
N PRO A 11 10.61 -18.41 -5.54
CA PRO A 11 11.25 -17.79 -4.39
C PRO A 11 12.00 -16.51 -4.79
N ALA A 12 11.81 -15.46 -4.01
CA ALA A 12 12.49 -14.18 -4.20
C ALA A 12 12.71 -13.50 -2.83
N ARG A 13 13.36 -12.33 -2.82
CA ARG A 13 13.53 -11.55 -1.57
C ARG A 13 12.20 -10.88 -1.20
N PRO A 14 11.89 -10.69 0.10
CA PRO A 14 10.74 -9.88 0.50
C PRO A 14 10.73 -8.52 -0.20
N PHE A 15 9.56 -8.07 -0.64
CA PHE A 15 9.35 -6.82 -1.38
C PHE A 15 10.08 -6.70 -2.73
N SER A 16 10.64 -7.78 -3.28
CA SER A 16 11.14 -7.78 -4.67
C SER A 16 10.03 -7.71 -5.71
N ASN A 17 8.84 -8.22 -5.36
CA ASN A 17 7.62 -8.18 -6.16
C ASN A 17 6.51 -7.56 -5.31
N VAL A 18 6.01 -6.38 -5.70
CA VAL A 18 5.05 -5.60 -4.92
C VAL A 18 3.84 -5.25 -5.77
N GLY A 19 2.65 -5.46 -5.22
CA GLY A 19 1.41 -4.84 -5.73
C GLY A 19 1.13 -3.54 -4.98
N ILE A 20 0.72 -2.50 -5.71
CA ILE A 20 0.35 -1.19 -5.16
C ILE A 20 -1.15 -1.01 -5.30
N ASP A 21 -1.80 -0.58 -4.23
CA ASP A 21 -3.21 -0.19 -4.21
C ASP A 21 -3.41 1.01 -3.28
N PHE A 22 -4.55 1.69 -3.38
CA PHE A 22 -4.89 2.81 -2.50
C PHE A 22 -6.22 2.58 -1.81
N VAL A 23 -6.22 2.75 -0.49
CA VAL A 23 -7.47 2.84 0.28
C VAL A 23 -7.91 4.29 0.33
N GLY A 24 -9.17 4.50 -0.03
CA GLY A 24 -9.84 5.77 -0.29
C GLY A 24 -9.80 6.77 0.87
N PRO A 25 -10.40 7.96 0.66
CA PRO A 25 -10.01 9.13 1.42
C PRO A 25 -10.37 9.03 2.88
N LEU A 26 -9.34 8.96 3.70
CA LEU A 26 -9.40 9.04 5.15
C LEU A 26 -9.39 10.50 5.57
N LEU A 27 -10.21 10.81 6.57
CA LEU A 27 -10.13 12.07 7.29
C LEU A 27 -9.11 11.90 8.42
N VAL A 28 -7.93 12.46 8.23
CA VAL A 28 -6.83 12.41 9.21
C VAL A 28 -6.65 13.74 9.90
N ARG A 29 -6.42 13.69 11.20
CA ARG A 29 -6.08 14.87 11.98
C ARG A 29 -4.65 15.29 11.64
N SER A 30 -4.46 16.58 11.34
CA SER A 30 -3.13 17.13 11.09
C SER A 30 -2.29 17.07 12.36
N GLU A 31 -1.03 16.63 12.26
CA GLU A 31 -0.11 16.65 13.40
C GLU A 31 0.13 18.07 13.92
N SER A 32 0.24 19.03 13.01
CA SER A 32 0.48 20.45 13.33
C SER A 32 -0.70 21.14 14.02
N SER A 33 -1.93 20.62 13.90
CA SER A 33 -3.10 21.21 14.56
C SER A 33 -4.24 20.20 14.68
N LYS A 34 -4.67 19.96 15.93
CA LYS A 34 -5.74 18.99 16.23
C LYS A 34 -7.11 19.39 15.69
N SER A 35 -7.32 20.68 15.38
CA SER A 35 -8.57 21.20 14.79
C SER A 35 -8.62 21.08 13.27
N VAL A 36 -7.48 20.80 12.62
CA VAL A 36 -7.40 20.68 11.16
C VAL A 36 -7.52 19.21 10.78
N ILE A 37 -8.54 18.90 9.98
CA ILE A 37 -8.77 17.59 9.37
C ILE A 37 -8.39 17.69 7.89
N LYS A 38 -7.57 16.76 7.42
CA LYS A 38 -7.13 16.68 6.02
C LYS A 38 -7.60 15.36 5.40
N LYS A 39 -7.83 15.40 4.10
CA LYS A 39 -8.02 14.21 3.28
C LYS A 39 -6.65 13.57 3.05
N ALA A 40 -6.56 12.27 3.25
CA ALA A 40 -5.38 11.46 2.93
C ALA A 40 -5.81 10.09 2.45
N TYR A 41 -4.88 9.30 1.96
CA TYR A 41 -5.08 7.94 1.49
C TYR A 41 -4.03 7.05 2.15
N ILE A 42 -4.27 5.75 2.18
CA ILE A 42 -3.22 4.79 2.49
C ILE A 42 -2.76 4.19 1.17
N CYS A 43 -1.47 4.30 0.87
CA CYS A 43 -0.81 3.51 -0.16
C CYS A 43 -0.46 2.14 0.43
N LEU A 44 -0.95 1.07 -0.20
CA LEU A 44 -0.78 -0.32 0.22
C LEU A 44 0.27 -0.97 -0.65
N PHE A 45 1.40 -1.31 -0.05
CA PHE A 45 2.44 -2.09 -0.69
C PHE A 45 2.31 -3.55 -0.25
N THR A 46 1.66 -4.35 -1.09
CA THR A 46 1.47 -5.79 -0.84
C THR A 46 2.66 -6.57 -1.38
N CYS A 47 3.37 -7.26 -0.50
CA CYS A 47 4.43 -8.18 -0.91
C CYS A 47 3.81 -9.43 -1.55
N MET A 48 4.24 -9.75 -2.77
CA MET A 48 3.74 -10.94 -3.50
C MET A 48 4.53 -12.21 -3.18
N VAL A 49 5.64 -12.08 -2.45
CA VAL A 49 6.57 -13.18 -2.10
C VAL A 49 6.27 -13.75 -0.72
N VAL A 50 5.95 -12.88 0.23
CA VAL A 50 5.60 -13.23 1.61
C VAL A 50 4.29 -12.53 1.98
N ARG A 51 3.59 -13.04 3.00
CA ARG A 51 2.35 -12.43 3.52
C ARG A 51 2.65 -11.17 4.35
N ALA A 52 3.14 -10.12 3.70
CA ALA A 52 3.48 -8.83 4.32
C ALA A 52 2.86 -7.66 3.56
N ILE A 53 2.46 -6.63 4.31
CA ILE A 53 1.88 -5.39 3.78
C ILE A 53 2.58 -4.21 4.45
N HIS A 54 3.08 -3.26 3.67
CA HIS A 54 3.53 -1.96 4.16
C HIS A 54 2.46 -0.91 3.84
N LEU A 55 2.10 -0.11 4.84
CA LEU A 55 1.06 0.91 4.74
C LEU A 55 1.71 2.28 4.91
N GLU A 56 1.49 3.15 3.93
CA GLU A 56 2.02 4.52 3.96
C GLU A 56 0.88 5.53 3.82
N LEU A 57 0.84 6.53 4.70
CA LEU A 57 -0.16 7.60 4.62
C LEU A 57 0.31 8.65 3.62
N VAL A 58 -0.50 8.91 2.59
CA VAL A 58 -0.18 9.86 1.51
C VAL A 58 -1.28 10.92 1.37
N PRO A 59 -0.96 12.16 0.95
CA PRO A 59 -1.96 13.22 0.82
C PRO A 59 -2.91 13.02 -0.39
N ASP A 60 -2.47 12.35 -1.44
CA ASP A 60 -3.20 12.12 -2.68
C ASP A 60 -2.80 10.78 -3.34
N GLN A 61 -3.47 10.41 -4.44
CA GLN A 61 -3.26 9.16 -5.19
C GLN A 61 -2.42 9.40 -6.46
N THR A 62 -1.48 10.35 -6.43
CA THR A 62 -0.64 10.64 -7.59
C THR A 62 0.46 9.60 -7.72
N ILE A 63 0.62 9.02 -8.91
CA ILE A 63 1.66 8.04 -9.28
C ILE A 63 2.76 8.76 -10.07
#